data_AF-A0A9W6JSQ0-F1
#
_entry.id   AF-A0A9W6JSQ0-F1
#
_cell.length_a   1.000
_cell.length_b   1.000
_cell.length_c   1.000
_cell.angle_alpha   90.00
_cell.angle_beta   90.00
_cell.angle_gamma   90.00
#
_symmetry.space_group_name_H-M   'P 1'
#
loop_
_entity.id
_entity.type
_entity.pdbx_description
1 polymer ?
#
loop_
_entity_poly.entity_id
_entity_poly.type
_entity_poly.pdbx_seq_one_letter_code
_entity_poly.pdbx_strand_id
1 'polypeptide(L)'
;MSDAPQSASDDKLKTAASWLSQSLVPLSIVILVLATLWFVFMVKPDGFASVSALILVGLAAFIGLMNFLTYTHHLMELNDVKQPFGLPEGTVRAILTIAFIVLVGVMASYLATSSANRTAYAEPILVNGRTTAVEAQKISDRYAAAGIVTVTPHNQDGKETGDVVVHVLLKKDNALSDDISKQILTMLSTIMAAMIGFYFGAKTDIAAPNAPTKTDKLKAAAEAAKARAEAKAKEAAAARKDAEAAASEAERAKAAGDADAAAKDEAAKKAALKAEAVEKEAASADKAAKDTEAAAKDASQ
;
A
#
# COMPACT_ATOMS: atom_id res chain seq x y z
N MET A 1 40.42 8.25 67.95
CA MET A 1 39.48 7.47 67.14
C MET A 1 38.87 8.47 66.16
N SER A 2 39.53 8.87 65.08
CA SER A 2 39.89 8.17 63.83
C SER A 2 38.68 7.79 62.96
N ASP A 3 37.84 8.76 62.65
CA ASP A 3 36.90 8.68 61.52
C ASP A 3 37.64 9.02 60.23
N ALA A 4 37.98 7.98 59.47
CA ALA A 4 38.63 8.11 58.17
C ALA A 4 37.60 8.42 57.07
N PRO A 5 37.95 9.22 56.04
CA PRO A 5 37.05 9.62 54.97
C PRO A 5 36.85 8.48 53.97
N GLN A 6 35.93 7.56 54.26
CA GLN A 6 35.62 6.40 53.42
C GLN A 6 34.56 6.69 52.34
N SER A 7 33.90 7.86 52.33
CA SER A 7 32.74 8.10 51.46
C SER A 7 33.06 8.55 50.02
N ALA A 8 34.27 9.04 49.74
CA ALA A 8 34.58 9.66 48.44
C ALA A 8 34.91 8.64 47.32
N SER A 9 35.31 7.42 47.67
CA SER A 9 35.60 6.35 46.69
C SER A 9 34.33 5.70 46.16
N ASP A 10 33.29 5.59 46.98
CA ASP A 10 32.06 4.87 46.63
C ASP A 10 31.21 5.64 45.60
N ASP A 11 31.23 6.97 45.64
CA ASP A 11 30.47 7.79 44.69
C ASP A 11 31.06 7.75 43.27
N LYS A 12 32.39 7.67 43.14
CA LYS A 12 33.07 7.56 41.83
C LYS A 12 32.79 6.22 41.15
N LEU A 13 32.73 5.14 41.94
CA LEU A 13 32.41 3.80 41.42
C LEU A 13 30.96 3.72 40.94
N LYS A 14 30.01 4.34 41.67
CA LYS A 14 28.59 4.38 41.27
C LYS A 14 28.36 5.23 40.00
N THR A 15 29.01 6.37 39.87
CA THR A 15 28.90 7.20 38.66
C THR A 15 29.49 6.50 37.44
N ALA A 16 30.67 5.88 37.57
CA ALA A 16 31.28 5.11 36.48
C ALA A 16 30.41 3.91 36.05
N ALA A 17 29.82 3.19 37.01
CA ALA A 17 28.91 2.07 36.72
C ALA A 17 27.63 2.53 35.99
N SER A 18 27.06 3.67 36.38
CA SER A 18 25.88 4.22 35.71
C SER A 18 26.15 4.60 34.25
N TRP A 19 27.28 5.25 33.97
CA TRP A 19 27.69 5.66 32.62
C TRP A 19 27.94 4.47 31.69
N LEU A 20 28.54 3.39 32.21
CA LEU A 20 28.71 2.12 31.48
C LEU A 20 27.38 1.45 31.16
N SER A 21 26.43 1.45 32.10
CA SER A 21 25.11 0.85 31.87
C SER A 21 24.27 1.62 30.84
N GLN A 22 24.37 2.96 30.83
CA GLN A 22 23.62 3.82 29.90
C GLN A 22 24.09 3.67 28.45
N SER A 23 25.39 3.50 28.23
CA SER A 23 25.95 3.35 26.88
C SER A 23 25.68 1.97 26.26
N LEU A 24 25.36 0.95 27.06
CA LEU A 24 25.05 -0.40 26.58
C LEU A 24 23.70 -0.49 25.85
N VAL A 25 22.70 0.28 26.28
CA VAL A 25 21.33 0.24 25.73
C VAL A 25 21.27 0.60 24.24
N PRO A 26 21.78 1.76 23.77
CA PRO A 26 21.74 2.10 22.35
C PRO A 26 22.55 1.12 21.49
N LEU A 27 23.68 0.64 22.01
CA LEU A 27 24.51 -0.36 21.33
C LEU A 27 23.73 -1.66 21.11
N SER A 28 22.98 -2.12 22.12
CA SER A 28 22.15 -3.33 22.00
C SER A 28 21.05 -3.19 20.94
N ILE A 29 20.44 -2.01 20.82
CA ILE A 29 19.40 -1.74 19.81
C ILE A 29 20.02 -1.75 18.40
N VAL A 30 21.18 -1.12 18.21
CA VAL A 30 21.86 -1.11 16.90
C VAL A 30 22.25 -2.53 16.49
N ILE A 31 22.81 -3.32 17.42
CA ILE A 31 23.15 -4.73 17.16
C ILE A 31 21.90 -5.54 16.81
N LEU A 32 20.79 -5.34 17.53
CA LEU A 32 19.52 -6.01 17.24
C LEU A 32 19.05 -5.69 15.82
N VAL A 33 19.03 -4.40 15.43
CA VAL A 33 18.61 -3.95 14.10
C VAL A 33 19.49 -4.58 13.01
N LEU A 34 20.81 -4.53 13.17
CA LEU A 34 21.76 -5.13 12.23
C LEU A 34 21.60 -6.65 12.14
N ALA A 35 21.37 -7.33 13.26
CA ALA A 35 21.12 -8.78 13.29
C ALA A 35 19.81 -9.15 12.59
N THR A 36 18.73 -8.39 12.79
CA THR A 36 17.48 -8.61 12.04
C THR A 36 17.64 -8.35 10.55
N LEU A 37 18.35 -7.29 10.16
CA LEU A 37 18.64 -7.03 8.74
C LEU A 37 19.44 -8.18 8.14
N TRP A 38 20.52 -8.60 8.80
CA TRP A 38 21.31 -9.75 8.40
C TRP A 38 20.45 -11.01 8.23
N PHE A 39 19.59 -11.31 9.22
CA PHE A 39 18.70 -12.46 9.18
C PHE A 39 17.76 -12.43 7.98
N VAL A 40 17.16 -11.27 7.68
CA VAL A 40 16.30 -11.09 6.50
C VAL A 40 17.05 -11.31 5.20
N PHE A 41 18.29 -10.82 5.08
CA PHE A 41 19.09 -11.05 3.87
C PHE A 41 19.51 -12.52 3.70
N MET A 42 19.60 -13.27 4.80
CA MET A 42 20.00 -14.68 4.76
C MET A 42 18.82 -15.62 4.42
N VAL A 43 17.60 -15.26 4.84
CA VAL A 43 16.39 -16.02 4.50
C VAL A 43 15.99 -15.66 3.08
N LYS A 44 16.33 -16.52 2.10
CA LYS A 44 15.89 -16.37 0.71
C LYS A 44 14.36 -16.27 0.67
N PRO A 45 13.82 -15.10 0.32
CA PRO A 45 12.41 -14.83 0.53
C PRO A 45 11.56 -15.38 -0.61
N ASP A 46 11.07 -16.62 -0.49
CA ASP A 46 10.10 -17.16 -1.46
C ASP A 46 8.65 -16.91 -0.99
N GLY A 47 7.90 -16.14 -1.77
CA GLY A 47 6.45 -15.97 -1.61
C GLY A 47 5.97 -14.76 -0.79
N PHE A 48 4.77 -14.86 -0.22
CA PHE A 48 4.09 -13.76 0.48
C PHE A 48 4.59 -13.54 1.92
N ALA A 49 5.03 -14.62 2.58
CA ALA A 49 5.52 -14.58 3.95
C ALA A 49 6.74 -13.67 4.09
N SER A 50 7.59 -13.63 3.07
CA SER A 50 8.78 -12.80 3.08
C SER A 50 8.48 -11.31 2.97
N VAL A 51 7.48 -10.92 2.18
CA VAL A 51 7.05 -9.51 2.06
C VAL A 51 6.50 -9.04 3.40
N SER A 52 5.70 -9.86 4.05
CA SER A 52 5.19 -9.58 5.39
C SER A 52 6.31 -9.47 6.42
N ALA A 53 7.30 -10.37 6.38
CA ALA A 53 8.47 -10.34 7.23
C ALA A 53 9.33 -9.08 6.97
N LEU A 54 9.52 -8.69 5.70
CA LEU A 54 10.24 -7.49 5.31
C LEU A 54 9.58 -6.23 5.88
N ILE A 55 8.25 -6.14 5.80
CA ILE A 55 7.48 -5.02 6.36
C ILE A 55 7.62 -5.00 7.89
N LEU A 56 7.47 -6.14 8.57
CA LEU A 56 7.62 -6.24 10.02
C LEU A 56 9.03 -5.85 10.48
N VAL A 57 10.05 -6.31 9.78
CA VAL A 57 11.45 -5.98 10.10
C VAL A 57 11.73 -4.51 9.79
N GLY A 58 11.21 -3.97 8.68
CA GLY A 58 11.30 -2.55 8.37
C GLY A 58 10.64 -1.68 9.45
N LEU A 59 9.48 -2.08 9.96
CA LEU A 59 8.79 -1.41 11.06
C LEU A 59 9.58 -1.50 12.37
N ALA A 60 10.10 -2.67 12.71
CA ALA A 60 10.92 -2.87 13.91
C ALA A 60 12.21 -2.04 13.85
N ALA A 61 12.89 -2.03 12.70
CA ALA A 61 14.06 -1.20 12.46
C ALA A 61 13.74 0.30 12.59
N PHE A 62 12.60 0.73 12.06
CA PHE A 62 12.13 2.11 12.17
C PHE A 62 11.86 2.53 13.63
N ILE A 63 11.17 1.68 14.41
CA ILE A 63 10.93 1.91 15.85
C ILE A 63 12.27 1.96 16.60
N GLY A 64 13.19 1.05 16.30
CA GLY A 64 14.54 1.02 16.88
C GLY A 64 15.30 2.32 16.60
N LEU A 65 15.25 2.81 15.35
CA LEU A 65 15.87 4.07 14.95
C LEU A 65 15.24 5.26 15.69
N MET A 66 13.91 5.30 15.83
CA MET A 66 13.22 6.35 16.58
C MET A 66 13.62 6.39 18.06
N ASN A 67 13.70 5.22 18.70
CA ASN A 67 14.16 5.12 20.09
C ASN A 67 15.62 5.57 20.22
N PHE A 68 16.48 5.20 19.28
CA PHE A 68 17.87 5.62 19.24
C PHE A 68 18.03 7.14 19.08
N LEU A 69 17.26 7.76 18.19
CA LEU A 69 17.27 9.22 17.99
C LEU A 69 16.79 9.95 19.24
N THR A 70 15.69 9.49 19.84
CA THR A 70 15.13 10.05 21.09
C THR A 70 16.15 9.98 22.22
N TYR A 71 16.81 8.82 22.36
CA TYR A 71 17.86 8.62 23.35
C TYR A 71 19.06 9.55 23.12
N THR A 72 19.50 9.68 21.86
CA THR A 72 20.61 10.58 21.49
C THR A 72 20.30 12.03 21.82
N HIS A 73 19.06 12.47 21.57
CA HIS A 73 18.61 13.83 21.92
C HIS A 73 18.55 14.07 23.42
N HIS A 74 18.11 13.07 24.18
CA HIS A 74 18.13 13.13 25.64
C HIS A 74 19.56 13.28 26.17
N LEU A 75 20.54 12.61 25.54
CA LEU A 75 21.95 12.72 25.91
C LEU A 75 22.52 14.13 25.66
N MET A 76 21.98 14.85 24.68
CA MET A 76 22.43 16.22 24.33
C MET A 76 21.70 17.31 25.12
N GLU A 77 20.79 16.97 26.03
CA GLU A 77 19.94 17.92 26.80
C GLU A 77 19.15 18.92 25.93
N LEU A 78 19.01 18.65 24.63
CA LEU A 78 18.23 19.48 23.69
C LEU A 78 16.72 19.19 23.75
N ASN A 79 16.27 18.56 24.83
CA ASN A 79 14.92 18.03 24.93
C ASN A 79 13.95 19.11 25.41
N ASP A 80 13.29 19.77 24.46
CA ASP A 80 12.18 20.68 24.79
C ASP A 80 10.90 19.88 24.99
N VAL A 81 10.48 19.73 26.25
CA VAL A 81 9.26 19.03 26.67
C VAL A 81 8.00 19.66 26.05
N LYS A 82 8.09 20.89 25.55
CA LYS A 82 6.97 21.57 24.88
C LYS A 82 6.76 21.10 23.44
N GLN A 83 7.72 20.40 22.83
CA GLN A 83 7.60 19.91 21.46
C GLN A 83 7.17 18.44 21.42
N PRO A 84 6.27 18.04 20.51
CA PRO A 84 5.86 16.65 20.37
C PRO A 84 7.08 15.76 20.06
N PHE A 85 7.32 14.77 20.91
CA PHE A 85 8.49 13.88 20.91
C PHE A 85 9.84 14.50 21.30
N GLY A 86 9.89 15.76 21.77
CA GLY A 86 11.14 16.36 22.25
C GLY A 86 12.20 16.60 21.16
N LEU A 87 11.79 16.54 19.88
CA LEU A 87 12.66 16.75 18.73
C LEU A 87 12.42 18.16 18.15
N PRO A 88 13.47 18.87 17.68
CA PRO A 88 13.34 20.17 17.03
C PRO A 88 12.28 20.18 15.93
N GLU A 89 11.57 21.30 15.82
CA GLU A 89 10.61 21.56 14.76
C GLU A 89 11.24 21.31 13.38
N GLY A 90 10.73 20.29 12.68
CA GLY A 90 11.25 19.88 11.38
C GLY A 90 11.84 18.46 11.38
N THR A 91 12.30 17.94 12.52
CA THR A 91 12.89 16.60 12.59
C THR A 91 11.83 15.51 12.44
N VAL A 92 10.71 15.60 13.17
CA VAL A 92 9.56 14.68 13.02
C VAL A 92 9.08 14.62 11.57
N ARG A 93 9.05 15.80 10.96
CA ARG A 93 8.66 16.04 9.58
C ARG A 93 9.63 15.37 8.60
N ALA A 94 10.93 15.54 8.78
CA ALA A 94 11.94 14.90 7.95
C ALA A 94 11.85 13.36 8.08
N ILE A 95 11.68 12.85 9.29
CA ILE A 95 11.58 11.42 9.54
C ILE A 95 10.31 10.83 8.90
N LEU A 96 9.16 11.51 9.01
CA LEU A 96 7.94 11.08 8.33
C LEU A 96 8.10 11.03 6.80
N THR A 97 8.75 12.04 6.20
CA THR A 97 9.03 12.04 4.76
C THR A 97 9.93 10.88 4.36
N ILE A 98 11.00 10.63 5.12
CA ILE A 98 11.92 9.51 4.87
C ILE A 98 11.18 8.17 5.01
N ALA A 99 10.41 7.99 6.09
CA ALA A 99 9.60 6.78 6.30
C ALA A 99 8.62 6.54 5.16
N PHE A 100 8.01 7.62 4.65
CA PHE A 100 7.09 7.54 3.53
C PHE A 100 7.77 7.16 2.22
N ILE A 101 8.92 7.77 1.90
CA ILE A 101 9.72 7.41 0.71
C ILE A 101 10.13 5.93 0.77
N VAL A 102 10.57 5.45 1.93
CA VAL A 102 10.93 4.04 2.14
C VAL A 102 9.71 3.14 1.92
N LEU A 103 8.55 3.49 2.48
CA LEU A 103 7.33 2.70 2.35
C LEU A 103 6.85 2.62 0.89
N VAL A 104 6.89 3.74 0.16
CA VAL A 104 6.62 3.77 -1.29
C VAL A 104 7.62 2.92 -2.05
N GLY A 105 8.92 3.00 -1.72
CA GLY A 105 9.98 2.21 -2.36
C GLY A 105 9.81 0.70 -2.15
N VAL A 106 9.51 0.26 -0.93
CA VAL A 106 9.22 -1.15 -0.62
C VAL A 106 7.99 -1.64 -1.38
N MET A 107 6.94 -0.82 -1.46
CA MET A 107 5.74 -1.18 -2.21
C MET A 107 5.99 -1.24 -3.72
N ALA A 108 6.72 -0.27 -4.28
CA ALA A 108 7.11 -0.27 -5.69
C ALA A 108 7.97 -1.51 -6.01
N SER A 109 8.91 -1.87 -5.12
CA SER A 109 9.70 -3.09 -5.24
C SER A 109 8.82 -4.35 -5.17
N TYR A 110 7.85 -4.40 -4.25
CA TYR A 110 6.90 -5.50 -4.15
C TYR A 110 6.05 -5.65 -5.41
N LEU A 111 5.50 -4.54 -5.93
CA LEU A 111 4.71 -4.54 -7.16
C LEU A 111 5.57 -4.92 -8.36
N ALA A 112 6.81 -4.41 -8.45
CA ALA A 112 7.74 -4.76 -9.52
C ALA A 112 8.10 -6.26 -9.50
N THR A 113 8.42 -6.80 -8.33
CA THR A 113 8.79 -8.21 -8.17
C THR A 113 7.59 -9.12 -8.40
N SER A 114 6.42 -8.76 -7.87
CA SER A 114 5.18 -9.51 -8.07
C SER A 114 4.70 -9.44 -9.52
N SER A 115 5.00 -8.36 -10.25
CA SER A 115 4.71 -8.22 -11.67
C SER A 115 5.70 -8.99 -12.55
N ALA A 116 6.99 -9.00 -12.19
CA ALA A 116 8.03 -9.71 -12.94
C ALA A 116 7.83 -11.23 -12.93
N ASN A 117 7.28 -11.77 -11.85
CA ASN A 117 6.96 -13.20 -11.72
C ASN A 117 5.55 -13.56 -12.22
N ARG A 118 4.85 -12.66 -12.92
CA ARG A 118 3.55 -13.00 -13.52
C ARG A 118 3.76 -13.84 -14.77
N THR A 119 3.41 -15.12 -14.67
CA THR A 119 3.20 -15.95 -15.85
C THR A 119 1.80 -15.68 -16.40
N ALA A 120 1.70 -15.39 -17.71
CA ALA A 120 0.41 -15.19 -18.37
C ALA A 120 -0.47 -16.46 -18.32
N TYR A 121 0.19 -17.62 -18.23
CA TYR A 121 -0.43 -18.93 -18.19
C TYR A 121 -0.07 -19.67 -16.91
N ALA A 122 -1.01 -20.48 -16.44
CA ALA A 122 -0.75 -21.49 -15.41
C ALA A 122 0.19 -22.57 -15.96
N GLU A 123 0.72 -23.41 -15.08
CA GLU A 123 1.47 -24.58 -15.52
C GLU A 123 0.63 -25.45 -16.47
N PRO A 124 1.22 -25.97 -17.56
CA PRO A 124 0.48 -26.73 -18.55
C PRO A 124 -0.13 -27.97 -17.90
N ILE A 125 -1.45 -28.08 -17.98
CA ILE A 125 -2.17 -29.26 -17.51
C ILE A 125 -2.18 -30.26 -18.65
N LEU A 126 -1.66 -31.47 -18.38
CA LEU A 126 -1.73 -32.60 -19.31
C LEU A 126 -3.12 -33.21 -19.22
N VAL A 127 -3.95 -32.98 -20.24
CA VAL A 127 -5.30 -33.53 -20.30
C VAL A 127 -5.25 -34.88 -20.99
N ASN A 128 -5.16 -35.95 -20.19
CA ASN A 128 -5.12 -37.36 -20.58
C ASN A 128 -3.99 -37.74 -21.55
N GLY A 129 -3.19 -38.72 -21.16
CA GLY A 129 -1.88 -39.02 -21.79
C GLY A 129 -1.89 -39.38 -23.27
N ARG A 130 -3.03 -39.77 -23.87
CA ARG A 130 -3.19 -40.09 -25.30
C ARG A 130 -4.66 -39.93 -25.68
N THR A 131 -4.96 -39.13 -26.70
CA THR A 131 -6.32 -38.98 -27.24
C THR A 131 -6.28 -38.98 -28.77
N THR A 132 -7.42 -39.21 -29.40
CA THR A 132 -7.56 -39.16 -30.87
C THR A 132 -7.59 -37.71 -31.35
N ALA A 133 -7.20 -37.46 -32.60
CA ALA A 133 -7.23 -36.12 -33.19
C ALA A 133 -8.63 -35.45 -33.12
N VAL A 134 -9.70 -36.25 -33.23
CA VAL A 134 -11.09 -35.77 -33.16
C VAL A 134 -11.46 -35.30 -31.75
N GLU A 135 -11.03 -36.04 -30.73
CA GLU A 135 -11.24 -35.66 -29.34
C GLU A 135 -10.37 -34.46 -28.94
N ALA A 136 -9.12 -34.40 -29.41
CA ALA A 136 -8.25 -33.25 -29.23
C ALA A 136 -8.87 -31.95 -29.78
N GLN A 137 -9.52 -32.01 -30.95
CA GLN A 137 -10.23 -30.85 -31.51
C GLN A 137 -11.39 -30.40 -30.60
N LYS A 138 -12.20 -31.35 -30.09
CA LYS A 138 -13.30 -31.03 -29.16
C LYS A 138 -12.79 -30.41 -27.86
N ILE A 139 -11.64 -30.89 -27.35
CA ILE A 139 -10.98 -30.32 -26.17
C ILE A 139 -10.48 -28.91 -26.50
N SER A 140 -9.86 -28.72 -27.67
CA SER A 140 -9.41 -27.41 -28.15
C SER A 140 -10.56 -26.41 -28.21
N ASP A 141 -11.66 -26.76 -28.86
CA ASP A 141 -12.82 -25.88 -29.01
C ASP A 141 -13.45 -25.52 -27.64
N ARG A 142 -13.44 -26.47 -26.68
CA ARG A 142 -13.96 -26.24 -25.33
C ARG A 142 -13.10 -25.29 -24.50
N TYR A 143 -11.78 -25.33 -24.66
CA TYR A 143 -10.84 -24.53 -23.87
C TYR A 143 -10.28 -23.31 -24.60
N ALA A 144 -10.65 -23.09 -25.86
CA ALA A 144 -10.18 -21.95 -26.67
C ALA A 144 -10.48 -20.58 -26.02
N ALA A 145 -11.57 -20.47 -25.26
CA ALA A 145 -11.91 -19.25 -24.53
C ALA A 145 -11.11 -19.08 -23.22
N ALA A 146 -10.64 -20.18 -22.63
CA ALA A 146 -10.00 -20.20 -21.32
C ALA A 146 -8.46 -20.14 -21.38
N GLY A 147 -7.85 -20.45 -22.53
CA GLY A 147 -6.40 -20.50 -22.64
C GLY A 147 -5.88 -20.87 -24.01
N ILE A 148 -4.58 -21.17 -24.07
CA ILE A 148 -3.94 -21.71 -25.26
C ILE A 148 -3.97 -23.23 -25.17
N VAL A 149 -4.45 -23.87 -26.23
CA VAL A 149 -4.40 -25.32 -26.37
C VAL A 149 -3.34 -25.65 -27.42
N THR A 150 -2.33 -26.43 -27.04
CA THR A 150 -1.35 -26.97 -28.00
C THR A 150 -1.57 -28.46 -28.15
N VAL A 151 -1.69 -28.92 -29.39
CA VAL A 151 -1.84 -30.33 -29.74
C VAL A 151 -0.52 -30.79 -30.33
N THR A 152 0.19 -31.65 -29.62
CA THR A 152 1.48 -32.19 -30.06
C THR A 152 1.28 -33.63 -30.52
N PRO A 153 1.68 -34.01 -31.74
CA PRO A 153 1.64 -35.40 -32.16
C PRO A 153 2.56 -36.24 -31.29
N HIS A 154 2.05 -37.38 -30.80
CA HIS A 154 2.85 -38.30 -30.01
C HIS A 154 3.71 -39.15 -30.95
N ASN A 155 5.01 -38.87 -31.01
CA ASN A 155 5.97 -39.68 -31.76
C ASN A 155 6.76 -40.56 -30.78
N GLN A 156 6.37 -41.83 -30.68
CA GLN A 156 7.23 -42.87 -30.08
C GLN A 156 8.06 -43.51 -31.19
N ASP A 157 9.38 -43.43 -31.05
CA ASP A 157 10.35 -44.15 -31.90
C ASP A 157 10.26 -43.86 -33.42
N GLY A 158 9.83 -42.65 -33.78
CA GLY A 158 9.72 -42.22 -35.18
C GLY A 158 8.56 -42.86 -35.96
N LYS A 159 7.65 -43.56 -35.28
CA LYS A 159 6.40 -44.05 -35.86
C LYS A 159 5.23 -43.21 -35.37
N GLU A 160 4.50 -42.60 -36.31
CA GLU A 160 3.25 -41.90 -36.03
C GLU A 160 2.23 -42.90 -35.47
N THR A 161 1.95 -42.79 -34.17
CA THR A 161 1.04 -43.71 -33.48
C THR A 161 -0.42 -43.28 -33.57
N GLY A 162 -0.72 -42.17 -34.27
CA GLY A 162 -2.06 -41.60 -34.40
C GLY A 162 -2.59 -40.91 -33.13
N ASP A 163 -1.91 -41.09 -32.01
CA ASP A 163 -2.19 -40.46 -30.74
C ASP A 163 -1.64 -39.03 -30.70
N VAL A 164 -2.40 -38.12 -30.09
CA VAL A 164 -1.99 -36.74 -29.82
C VAL A 164 -2.00 -36.47 -28.32
N VAL A 165 -1.06 -35.64 -27.87
CA VAL A 165 -1.00 -35.11 -26.50
C VAL A 165 -1.49 -33.68 -26.54
N VAL A 166 -2.49 -33.38 -25.70
CA VAL A 166 -3.06 -32.03 -25.59
C VAL A 166 -2.53 -31.37 -24.33
N HIS A 167 -1.82 -30.26 -24.50
CA HIS A 167 -1.43 -29.39 -23.40
C HIS A 167 -2.38 -28.20 -23.34
N VAL A 168 -2.99 -27.99 -22.19
CA VAL A 168 -3.87 -26.84 -21.95
C VAL A 168 -3.14 -25.86 -21.03
N LEU A 169 -2.83 -24.69 -21.57
CA LEU A 169 -2.25 -23.55 -20.86
C LEU A 169 -3.39 -22.59 -20.53
N LEU A 170 -3.97 -22.74 -19.34
CA LEU A 170 -5.04 -21.86 -18.87
C LEU A 170 -4.48 -20.47 -18.58
N LYS A 171 -5.22 -19.42 -18.96
CA LYS A 171 -4.88 -18.05 -18.59
C LYS A 171 -4.96 -17.92 -17.06
N LYS A 172 -3.89 -17.43 -16.44
CA LYS A 172 -3.90 -17.18 -15.00
C LYS A 172 -4.74 -15.93 -14.72
N ASP A 173 -5.80 -16.08 -13.94
CA ASP A 173 -6.58 -14.94 -13.48
C ASP A 173 -5.77 -14.16 -12.43
N ASN A 174 -5.41 -12.92 -12.78
CA ASN A 174 -4.69 -12.00 -11.91
C ASN A 174 -5.58 -10.86 -11.41
N ALA A 175 -6.90 -10.92 -11.64
CA ALA A 175 -7.83 -9.86 -11.28
C ALA A 175 -7.77 -9.53 -9.78
N LEU A 176 -7.71 -10.56 -8.91
CA LEU A 176 -7.58 -10.37 -7.46
C LEU A 176 -6.29 -9.61 -7.09
N SER A 177 -5.16 -9.99 -7.67
CA SER A 177 -3.87 -9.33 -7.41
C SER A 177 -3.87 -7.88 -7.91
N ASP A 178 -4.52 -7.62 -9.05
CA ASP A 178 -4.65 -6.28 -9.62
C ASP A 178 -5.55 -5.39 -8.76
N ASP A 179 -6.66 -5.92 -8.24
CA ASP A 179 -7.56 -5.16 -7.37
C ASP A 179 -6.94 -4.87 -6.01
N ILE A 180 -6.21 -5.83 -5.43
CA ILE A 180 -5.42 -5.60 -4.20
C ILE A 180 -4.38 -4.49 -4.45
N SER A 181 -3.69 -4.53 -5.59
CA SER A 181 -2.70 -3.51 -5.95
C SER A 181 -3.33 -2.12 -6.08
N LYS A 182 -4.49 -2.01 -6.72
CA LYS A 182 -5.26 -0.75 -6.82
C LYS A 182 -5.71 -0.25 -5.45
N GLN A 183 -6.20 -1.13 -4.58
CA GLN A 183 -6.65 -0.77 -3.24
C GLN A 183 -5.49 -0.23 -2.39
N ILE A 184 -4.36 -0.93 -2.39
CA ILE A 184 -3.16 -0.49 -1.69
C ILE A 184 -2.70 0.87 -2.21
N LEU A 185 -2.63 1.05 -3.53
CA LEU A 185 -2.21 2.32 -4.14
C LEU A 185 -3.15 3.48 -3.77
N THR A 186 -4.44 3.20 -3.67
CA THR A 186 -5.46 4.17 -3.24
C THR A 186 -5.27 4.53 -1.76
N MET A 187 -5.15 3.54 -0.87
CA MET A 187 -4.91 3.78 0.56
C MET A 187 -3.64 4.61 0.79
N LEU A 188 -2.54 4.30 0.09
CA LEU A 188 -1.30 5.06 0.18
C LEU A 188 -1.46 6.50 -0.30
N SER A 189 -2.17 6.72 -1.40
CA SER A 189 -2.44 8.05 -1.91
C SER A 189 -3.22 8.89 -0.88
N THR A 190 -4.20 8.28 -0.19
CA THR A 190 -4.95 8.98 0.87
C THR A 190 -4.09 9.29 2.09
N ILE A 191 -3.24 8.36 2.52
CA ILE A 191 -2.29 8.59 3.63
C ILE A 191 -1.30 9.70 3.27
N MET A 192 -0.76 9.68 2.06
CA MET A 192 0.15 10.71 1.56
C MET A 192 -0.50 12.10 1.56
N ALA A 193 -1.71 12.20 1.03
CA ALA A 193 -2.46 13.45 1.01
C ALA A 193 -2.74 13.97 2.43
N ALA A 194 -3.10 13.08 3.36
CA ALA A 194 -3.30 13.43 4.77
C ALA A 194 -2.00 13.91 5.43
N MET A 195 -0.88 13.24 5.18
CA MET A 195 0.44 13.62 5.69
C MET A 195 0.90 14.98 5.13
N ILE A 196 0.74 15.21 3.83
CA ILE A 196 1.04 16.49 3.17
C ILE A 196 0.14 17.60 3.76
N GLY A 197 -1.15 17.32 3.93
CA GLY A 197 -2.10 18.26 4.54
C GLY A 197 -1.72 18.61 5.98
N PHE A 198 -1.36 17.62 6.79
CA PHE A 198 -0.89 17.82 8.16
C PHE A 198 0.44 18.61 8.20
N TYR A 199 1.37 18.26 7.32
CA TYR A 199 2.67 18.91 7.17
C TYR A 199 2.54 20.41 6.85
N PHE A 200 1.66 20.77 5.92
CA PHE A 200 1.45 22.16 5.56
C PHE A 200 0.52 22.88 6.53
N GLY A 201 -0.43 22.18 7.17
CA GLY A 201 -1.34 22.75 8.17
C GLY A 201 -0.64 23.16 9.47
N ALA A 202 0.32 22.35 9.97
CA ALA A 202 0.98 22.58 11.25
C ALA A 202 1.99 23.76 11.26
N LYS A 203 2.33 24.34 10.10
CA LYS A 203 3.30 25.46 10.01
C LYS A 203 2.71 26.83 10.39
N THR A 204 1.44 26.90 10.79
CA THR A 204 0.73 28.17 10.99
C THR A 204 0.79 28.74 12.40
N ASP A 205 1.34 28.02 13.38
CA ASP A 205 1.31 28.43 14.80
C ASP A 205 2.62 29.02 15.35
N ILE A 206 3.72 29.01 14.58
CA ILE A 206 4.99 29.61 15.01
C ILE A 206 5.00 31.09 14.63
N ALA A 207 4.34 31.90 15.46
CA ALA A 207 4.54 33.34 15.69
C ALA A 207 5.27 34.14 14.60
N ALA A 208 4.75 34.16 13.37
CA ALA A 208 5.04 35.24 12.44
C ALA A 208 4.06 36.39 12.74
N PRO A 209 4.47 37.67 12.69
CA PRO A 209 3.55 38.82 12.79
C PRO A 209 2.46 38.83 11.70
N ASN A 210 2.52 37.89 10.74
CA ASN A 210 1.52 37.61 9.71
C ASN A 210 0.89 36.23 9.93
N ALA A 211 0.48 35.89 11.16
CA ALA A 211 -0.30 34.68 11.39
C ALA A 211 -1.53 34.70 10.47
N PRO A 212 -1.83 33.59 9.75
CA PRO A 212 -2.94 33.55 8.81
C PRO A 212 -4.22 33.92 9.54
N THR A 213 -4.90 34.93 9.03
CA THR A 213 -6.15 35.41 9.60
C THR A 213 -7.18 34.28 9.60
N LYS A 214 -8.23 34.42 10.42
CA LYS A 214 -9.38 33.49 10.37
C LYS A 214 -9.88 33.32 8.93
N THR A 215 -9.84 34.39 8.14
CA THR A 215 -10.19 34.42 6.72
C THR A 215 -9.25 33.57 5.85
N ASP A 216 -7.94 33.60 6.10
CA ASP A 216 -6.96 32.77 5.35
C ASP A 216 -7.14 31.27 5.66
N LYS A 217 -7.40 30.92 6.93
CA LYS A 217 -7.70 29.53 7.32
C LYS A 217 -9.00 29.03 6.67
N LEU A 218 -10.02 29.87 6.59
CA LEU A 218 -11.30 29.54 5.92
C LEU A 218 -11.15 29.40 4.40
N LYS A 219 -10.34 30.24 3.76
CA LYS A 219 -10.01 30.11 2.32
C LYS A 219 -9.27 28.81 2.03
N ALA A 220 -8.25 28.48 2.81
CA ALA A 220 -7.51 27.21 2.66
C ALA A 220 -8.42 25.98 2.87
N ALA A 221 -9.35 26.05 3.84
CA ALA A 221 -10.34 25.01 4.05
C ALA A 221 -11.31 24.88 2.87
N ALA A 222 -11.76 26.01 2.28
CA ALA A 222 -12.63 26.01 1.10
C ALA A 222 -11.92 25.41 -0.12
N GLU A 223 -10.65 25.76 -0.38
CA GLU A 223 -9.87 25.17 -1.46
C GLU A 223 -9.66 23.66 -1.27
N ALA A 224 -9.35 23.22 -0.04
CA ALA A 224 -9.22 21.80 0.26
C ALA A 224 -10.55 21.04 0.09
N ALA A 225 -11.67 21.64 0.49
CA ALA A 225 -13.00 21.07 0.30
C ALA A 225 -13.36 20.96 -1.19
N LYS A 226 -13.05 21.99 -1.98
CA LYS A 226 -13.21 21.99 -3.44
C LYS A 226 -12.38 20.89 -4.10
N ALA A 227 -11.11 20.76 -3.74
CA ALA A 227 -10.24 19.70 -4.27
C ALA A 227 -10.77 18.29 -3.96
N ARG A 228 -11.33 18.08 -2.75
CA ARG A 228 -11.98 16.82 -2.38
C ARG A 228 -13.25 16.56 -3.19
N ALA A 229 -14.09 17.58 -3.39
CA ALA A 229 -15.29 17.48 -4.21
C ALA A 229 -14.94 17.12 -5.66
N GLU A 230 -13.92 17.76 -6.25
CA GLU A 230 -13.43 17.44 -7.59
C GLU A 230 -12.89 16.00 -7.70
N ALA A 231 -12.13 15.54 -6.70
CA ALA A 231 -11.65 14.16 -6.66
C ALA A 231 -12.80 13.15 -6.60
N LYS A 232 -13.81 13.42 -5.76
CA LYS A 232 -15.02 12.57 -5.66
C LYS A 232 -15.88 12.61 -6.92
N ALA A 233 -15.97 13.75 -7.60
CA ALA A 233 -16.66 13.85 -8.89
C ALA A 233 -15.97 13.02 -9.97
N LYS A 234 -14.62 13.00 -10.00
CA LYS A 234 -13.85 12.14 -10.91
C LYS A 234 -14.05 10.65 -10.60
N GLU A 235 -14.09 10.28 -9.31
CA GLU A 235 -14.38 8.91 -8.87
C GLU A 235 -15.80 8.47 -9.30
N ALA A 236 -16.80 9.34 -9.12
CA ALA A 236 -18.17 9.08 -9.57
C ALA A 236 -18.27 8.93 -11.10
N ALA A 237 -17.54 9.76 -11.85
CA ALA A 237 -17.49 9.66 -13.31
C ALA A 237 -16.85 8.33 -13.78
N ALA A 238 -15.80 7.86 -13.10
CA ALA A 238 -15.20 6.55 -13.38
C ALA A 238 -16.17 5.40 -13.07
N ALA A 239 -16.81 5.44 -11.90
CA ALA A 239 -17.77 4.42 -11.48
C ALA A 239 -18.99 4.32 -12.42
N ARG A 240 -19.47 5.47 -12.95
CA ARG A 240 -20.54 5.49 -13.98
C ARG A 240 -20.10 4.82 -15.28
N LYS A 241 -18.88 5.08 -15.76
CA LYS A 241 -18.34 4.43 -16.96
C LYS A 241 -18.22 2.92 -16.78
N ASP A 242 -17.75 2.48 -15.61
CA ASP A 242 -17.66 1.05 -15.29
C ASP A 242 -19.04 0.39 -15.26
N ALA A 243 -20.03 1.06 -14.67
CA ALA A 243 -21.41 0.57 -14.64
C ALA A 243 -22.05 0.51 -16.05
N GLU A 244 -21.81 1.52 -16.89
CA GLU A 244 -22.29 1.55 -18.27
C GLU A 244 -21.64 0.43 -19.12
N ALA A 245 -20.34 0.20 -18.96
CA ALA A 245 -19.64 -0.89 -19.62
C ALA A 245 -20.20 -2.26 -19.20
N ALA A 246 -20.41 -2.48 -17.90
CA ALA A 246 -20.99 -3.72 -17.38
C ALA A 246 -22.43 -3.95 -17.87
N ALA A 247 -23.25 -2.88 -17.94
CA ALA A 247 -24.60 -2.95 -18.49
C ALA A 247 -24.59 -3.33 -19.98
N SER A 248 -23.71 -2.73 -20.78
CA SER A 248 -23.57 -3.06 -22.21
C SER A 248 -23.12 -4.51 -22.42
N GLU A 249 -22.22 -5.02 -21.59
CA GLU A 249 -21.78 -6.41 -21.65
C GLU A 249 -22.90 -7.39 -21.27
N ALA A 250 -23.69 -7.06 -20.26
CA ALA A 250 -24.85 -7.85 -19.86
C ALA A 250 -25.92 -7.91 -20.96
N GLU A 251 -26.20 -6.81 -21.66
CA GLU A 251 -27.12 -6.81 -22.80
C GLU A 251 -26.62 -7.67 -23.96
N ARG A 252 -25.32 -7.58 -24.29
CA ARG A 252 -24.71 -8.42 -25.35
C ARG A 252 -24.80 -9.90 -25.02
N ALA A 253 -24.54 -10.28 -23.76
CA ALA A 253 -24.63 -11.66 -23.31
C ALA A 253 -26.07 -12.20 -23.40
N LYS A 254 -27.07 -11.39 -23.01
CA LYS A 254 -28.49 -11.74 -23.17
C LYS A 254 -28.87 -11.92 -24.64
N ALA A 255 -28.44 -11.02 -25.52
CA ALA A 255 -28.73 -11.10 -26.95
C ALA A 255 -28.07 -12.32 -27.62
N ALA A 256 -26.90 -12.74 -27.12
CA ALA A 256 -26.18 -13.90 -27.63
C ALA A 256 -26.69 -15.25 -27.10
N GLY A 257 -27.61 -15.26 -26.12
CA GLY A 257 -28.03 -16.49 -25.44
C GLY A 257 -26.90 -17.13 -24.62
N ASP A 258 -25.96 -16.32 -24.15
CA ASP A 258 -24.81 -16.76 -23.36
C ASP A 258 -25.27 -17.38 -22.03
N ALA A 259 -24.75 -18.55 -21.67
CA ALA A 259 -25.09 -19.23 -20.43
C ALA A 259 -24.73 -18.38 -19.19
N ASP A 260 -23.76 -17.48 -19.33
CA ASP A 260 -23.31 -16.58 -18.28
C ASP A 260 -24.10 -15.26 -18.20
N ALA A 261 -25.18 -15.10 -18.98
CA ALA A 261 -25.97 -13.87 -19.02
C ALA A 261 -26.53 -13.45 -17.65
N ALA A 262 -26.88 -14.43 -16.79
CA ALA A 262 -27.36 -14.15 -15.44
C ALA A 262 -26.27 -13.58 -14.52
N ALA A 263 -25.05 -14.13 -14.59
CA ALA A 263 -23.91 -13.64 -13.81
C ALA A 263 -23.49 -12.23 -14.24
N LYS A 264 -23.50 -11.95 -15.55
CA LYS A 264 -23.23 -10.62 -16.09
C LYS A 264 -24.30 -9.59 -15.72
N ASP A 265 -25.58 -9.98 -15.67
CA ASP A 265 -26.66 -9.11 -15.18
C ASP A 265 -26.50 -8.76 -13.69
N GLU A 266 -26.07 -9.71 -12.86
CA GLU A 266 -25.79 -9.46 -11.44
C GLU A 266 -24.58 -8.52 -11.28
N ALA A 267 -23.52 -8.71 -12.07
CA ALA A 267 -22.35 -7.83 -12.08
C ALA A 267 -22.74 -6.39 -12.47
N ALA A 268 -23.57 -6.21 -13.50
CA ALA A 268 -24.07 -4.91 -13.92
C ALA A 268 -24.89 -4.22 -12.81
N LYS A 269 -25.76 -4.97 -12.12
CA LYS A 269 -26.52 -4.44 -10.96
C LYS A 269 -25.61 -3.99 -9.82
N LYS A 270 -24.58 -4.79 -9.48
CA LYS A 270 -23.61 -4.41 -8.44
C LYS A 270 -22.81 -3.16 -8.84
N ALA A 271 -22.41 -3.05 -10.10
CA ALA A 271 -21.71 -1.87 -10.61
C ALA A 271 -22.60 -0.62 -10.56
N ALA A 272 -23.87 -0.72 -10.92
CA ALA A 272 -24.84 0.37 -10.84
C ALA A 272 -25.06 0.86 -9.40
N LEU A 273 -25.25 -0.07 -8.45
CA LEU A 273 -25.39 0.27 -7.03
C LEU A 273 -24.13 0.98 -6.48
N LYS A 274 -22.95 0.51 -6.89
CA LYS A 274 -21.68 1.16 -6.52
C LYS A 274 -21.59 2.57 -7.11
N ALA A 275 -21.95 2.76 -8.37
CA ALA A 275 -21.96 4.09 -9.01
C ALA A 275 -22.91 5.06 -8.30
N GLU A 276 -24.11 4.62 -7.92
CA GLU A 276 -25.08 5.43 -7.17
C GLU A 276 -24.53 5.84 -5.79
N ALA A 277 -23.87 4.93 -5.08
CA ALA A 277 -23.25 5.23 -3.78
C ALA A 277 -22.15 6.30 -3.91
N VAL A 278 -21.25 6.16 -4.88
CA VAL A 278 -20.16 7.12 -5.12
C VAL A 278 -20.71 8.48 -5.57
N GLU A 279 -21.79 8.51 -6.33
CA GLU A 279 -22.46 9.74 -6.73
C GLU A 279 -23.08 10.50 -5.56
N LYS A 280 -23.71 9.80 -4.61
CA LYS A 280 -24.22 10.41 -3.37
C LYS A 280 -23.09 11.01 -2.53
N GLU A 281 -21.95 10.32 -2.42
CA GLU A 281 -20.77 10.86 -1.77
C GLU A 281 -20.25 12.13 -2.46
N ALA A 282 -20.13 12.11 -3.80
CA ALA A 282 -19.70 13.27 -4.57
C ALA A 282 -20.63 14.48 -4.38
N ALA A 283 -21.95 14.25 -4.39
CA ALA A 283 -22.93 15.31 -4.14
C ALA A 283 -22.80 15.90 -2.72
N SER A 284 -22.57 15.06 -1.71
CA SER A 284 -22.35 15.53 -0.34
C SER A 284 -21.05 16.34 -0.18
N ALA A 285 -19.98 15.92 -0.88
CA ALA A 285 -18.69 16.63 -0.87
C ALA A 285 -18.79 18.00 -1.56
N ASP A 286 -19.51 18.07 -2.68
CA ASP A 286 -19.78 19.34 -3.39
C ASP A 286 -20.60 20.31 -2.52
N LYS A 287 -21.63 19.81 -1.83
CA LYS A 287 -22.39 20.62 -0.89
C LYS A 287 -21.50 21.16 0.24
N ALA A 288 -20.69 20.31 0.86
CA ALA A 288 -19.77 20.72 1.92
C ALA A 288 -18.75 21.77 1.44
N ALA A 289 -18.26 21.64 0.20
CA ALA A 289 -17.38 22.64 -0.41
C ALA A 289 -18.07 24.00 -0.57
N LYS A 290 -19.32 24.02 -1.07
CA LYS A 290 -20.12 25.24 -1.21
C LYS A 290 -20.42 25.91 0.13
N ASP A 291 -20.79 25.13 1.14
CA ASP A 291 -21.07 25.64 2.49
C ASP A 291 -19.80 26.26 3.12
N THR A 292 -18.64 25.64 2.90
CA THR A 292 -17.34 26.16 3.37
C THR A 292 -16.94 27.44 2.62
N GLU A 293 -17.18 27.51 1.31
CA GLU A 293 -16.92 28.71 0.50
C GLU A 293 -17.82 29.88 0.92
N ALA A 294 -19.10 29.63 1.22
CA ALA A 294 -20.03 30.64 1.73
C ALA A 294 -19.54 31.20 3.07
N ALA A 295 -19.17 30.33 4.02
CA ALA A 295 -18.62 30.75 5.31
C ALA A 295 -17.31 31.56 5.16
N ALA A 296 -16.47 31.24 4.17
CA ALA A 296 -15.26 32.00 3.87
C ALA A 296 -15.56 33.40 3.32
N LYS A 297 -16.62 33.55 2.50
CA LYS A 297 -17.08 34.85 1.98
C LYS A 297 -17.67 35.72 3.08
N ASP A 298 -18.52 35.16 3.94
CA ASP A 298 -19.13 35.89 5.05
C ASP A 298 -18.09 36.39 6.05
N ALA A 299 -17.02 35.62 6.29
CA ALA A 299 -15.91 36.03 7.16
C ALA A 299 -14.96 37.07 6.54
N SER A 300 -15.18 37.49 5.29
CA SER A 300 -14.37 38.49 4.60
C SER A 300 -15.04 39.86 4.45
N GLN A 301 -16.33 39.94 4.79
CA GLN A 301 -17.12 41.19 4.84
C GLN A 301 -17.03 41.82 6.23
#